data_AF-D3BPG2-F1
#
_entry.id   AF-D3BPG2-F1
#
_cell.length_a   1.000
_cell.length_b   1.000
_cell.length_c   1.000
_cell.angle_alpha   90.00
_cell.angle_beta   90.00
_cell.angle_gamma   90.00
#
_symmetry.space_group_name_H-M   'P 1'
#
loop_
_entity.id
_entity.type
_entity.pdbx_description
1 polymer ?
#
loop_
_entity_poly.entity_id
_entity_poly.type
_entity_poly.pdbx_seq_one_letter_code
_entity_poly.pdbx_strand_id
1 'polypeptide(L)'
;MINQLYYVNLPHLLLAKIISLIHENVDRIVFTLTCKRWFNERHKYLSFNTDIIKEIITKKEIDDSFLNSYKSIYIDSINRKNNYHLFASYGNSTDYYIELNKLPLIYNSIRISLPQEHSYFEEIYRLIPLSNITTLKKCQTLRYRLPENLTSISFFQKFNEPLLPGYLPANLKILSFKYTIFNQPIKVGILPNILEKLILDRGFRQPLEPGVLPTSLKYLTYHGIFFKVESLPPNLEVFKYYGRSLLKENDVLPMTLHTLTAPSSWLPAIKSLPNLKSLSLTFSHYDDETIDLGYLPSSLTQLEIEKGRYISTMPPSIKRLDLLHAEYDIDEIFKDRSQYQFDYLLNMLTEDYNM
;
A
#
# COMPACT_ATOMS: atom_id res chain seq x y z
N MET A 1 8.33 -52.56 19.26
CA MET A 1 7.14 -52.60 18.38
C MET A 1 5.86 -51.99 18.98
N ILE A 2 5.88 -51.41 20.19
CA ILE A 2 4.64 -50.89 20.85
C ILE A 2 4.47 -49.37 20.71
N ASN A 3 5.54 -48.59 20.44
CA ASN A 3 5.47 -47.12 20.41
C ASN A 3 5.05 -46.48 19.07
N GLN A 4 4.95 -47.23 17.97
CA GLN A 4 4.48 -46.70 16.68
C GLN A 4 2.95 -46.69 16.54
N LEU A 5 2.21 -47.43 17.38
CA LEU A 5 0.76 -47.59 17.26
C LEU A 5 -0.07 -46.42 17.80
N TYR A 6 0.46 -45.63 18.75
CA TYR A 6 -0.28 -44.51 19.34
C TYR A 6 -0.47 -43.34 18.36
N TYR A 7 0.55 -43.04 17.55
CA TYR A 7 0.50 -41.91 16.63
C TYR A 7 -0.39 -42.17 15.42
N VAL A 8 -0.39 -43.39 14.87
CA VAL A 8 -1.23 -43.76 13.72
C VAL A 8 -2.72 -43.58 14.03
N ASN A 9 -3.11 -43.62 15.31
CA ASN A 9 -4.50 -43.58 15.73
C ASN A 9 -5.11 -42.22 16.07
N LEU A 10 -4.43 -41.12 15.76
CA LEU A 10 -4.93 -39.77 16.01
C LEU A 10 -6.32 -39.52 15.34
N PRO A 11 -7.27 -38.85 16.05
CA PRO A 11 -8.51 -38.36 15.46
C PRO A 11 -8.27 -37.37 14.31
N HIS A 12 -9.15 -37.37 13.31
CA HIS A 12 -9.05 -36.43 12.17
C HIS A 12 -9.05 -34.97 12.59
N LEU A 13 -9.73 -34.63 13.69
CA LEU A 13 -9.73 -33.27 14.25
C LEU A 13 -8.32 -32.84 14.70
N LEU A 14 -7.56 -33.72 15.34
CA LEU A 14 -6.18 -33.43 15.74
C LEU A 14 -5.26 -33.38 14.51
N LEU A 15 -5.45 -34.28 13.56
CA LEU A 15 -4.70 -34.26 12.30
C LEU A 15 -4.93 -32.95 11.52
N ALA A 16 -6.17 -32.46 11.46
CA ALA A 16 -6.51 -31.20 10.80
C ALA A 16 -5.83 -30.00 11.50
N LYS A 17 -5.82 -29.99 12.84
CA LYS A 17 -5.08 -28.97 13.62
C LYS A 17 -3.58 -29.02 13.34
N ILE A 18 -2.97 -30.20 13.29
CA ILE A 18 -1.55 -30.36 12.95
C ILE A 18 -1.27 -29.84 11.53
N ILE A 19 -2.09 -30.23 10.54
CA ILE A 19 -1.96 -29.74 9.16
C ILE A 19 -2.05 -28.21 9.09
N SER A 20 -2.93 -27.59 9.90
CA SER A 20 -3.07 -26.13 9.92
C SER A 20 -1.81 -25.38 10.38
N LEU A 21 -0.92 -26.04 11.13
CA LEU A 21 0.34 -25.49 11.61
C LEU A 21 1.50 -25.68 10.62
N ILE A 22 1.35 -26.56 9.63
CA ILE A 22 2.35 -26.80 8.59
C ILE A 22 2.17 -25.77 7.49
N HIS A 23 3.15 -24.90 7.28
CA HIS A 23 3.03 -23.81 6.32
C HIS A 23 3.13 -24.29 4.86
N GLU A 24 4.11 -25.13 4.54
CA GLU A 24 4.40 -25.58 3.18
C GLU A 24 3.49 -26.72 2.71
N ASN A 25 2.99 -26.62 1.48
CA ASN A 25 2.05 -27.60 0.91
C ASN A 25 2.72 -28.95 0.60
N VAL A 26 4.02 -28.94 0.30
CA VAL A 26 4.81 -30.18 0.11
C VAL A 26 4.88 -30.97 1.41
N ASP A 27 5.14 -30.30 2.53
CA ASP A 27 5.22 -30.94 3.84
C ASP A 27 3.86 -31.52 4.28
N ARG A 28 2.76 -30.86 3.92
CA ARG A 28 1.41 -31.41 4.13
C ARG A 28 1.19 -32.70 3.35
N ILE A 29 1.70 -32.81 2.13
CA ILE A 29 1.65 -34.06 1.32
C ILE A 29 2.52 -35.13 1.99
N VAL A 30 3.78 -34.80 2.31
CA VAL A 30 4.72 -35.73 2.97
C VAL A 30 4.12 -36.25 4.28
N PHE A 31 3.46 -35.39 5.06
CA PHE A 31 2.76 -35.77 6.28
C PHE A 31 1.73 -36.89 6.01
N THR A 32 0.93 -36.78 4.95
CA THR A 32 -0.04 -37.84 4.61
C THR A 32 0.61 -39.15 4.14
N LEU A 33 1.84 -39.11 3.64
CA LEU A 33 2.58 -40.29 3.15
C LEU A 33 3.26 -41.09 4.27
N THR A 34 3.29 -40.57 5.51
CA THR A 34 3.96 -41.21 6.65
C THR A 34 3.34 -42.55 7.06
N CYS A 35 2.03 -42.76 6.87
CA CYS A 35 1.40 -44.06 7.08
C CYS A 35 0.16 -44.29 6.20
N LYS A 36 -0.18 -45.56 5.98
CA LYS A 36 -1.28 -45.99 5.10
C LYS A 36 -2.63 -45.42 5.51
N ARG A 37 -2.93 -45.34 6.81
CA ARG A 37 -4.20 -44.78 7.31
C ARG A 37 -4.34 -43.30 6.96
N TRP A 38 -3.30 -42.53 7.26
CA TRP A 38 -3.28 -41.09 7.00
C TRP A 38 -3.41 -40.81 5.49
N PHE A 39 -2.67 -41.55 4.66
CA PHE A 39 -2.84 -41.45 3.21
C PHE A 39 -4.27 -41.76 2.77
N ASN A 40 -4.85 -42.90 3.19
CA ASN A 40 -6.19 -43.31 2.74
C ASN A 40 -7.31 -42.36 3.24
N GLU A 41 -7.15 -41.80 4.43
CA GLU A 41 -8.15 -40.93 5.07
C GLU A 41 -7.90 -39.43 4.85
N ARG A 42 -6.91 -39.06 4.03
CA ARG A 42 -6.47 -37.67 3.79
C ARG A 42 -7.60 -36.67 3.51
N HIS A 43 -8.65 -37.07 2.80
CA HIS A 43 -9.80 -36.21 2.48
C HIS A 43 -10.56 -35.70 3.72
N LYS A 44 -10.41 -36.36 4.88
CA LYS A 44 -11.11 -35.99 6.13
C LYS A 44 -10.39 -34.90 6.93
N TYR A 45 -9.11 -34.65 6.66
CA TYR A 45 -8.29 -33.77 7.51
C TYR A 45 -7.28 -32.90 6.76
N LEU A 46 -6.87 -33.28 5.55
CA LEU A 46 -5.94 -32.51 4.74
C LEU A 46 -6.65 -31.30 4.13
N SER A 47 -6.06 -30.13 4.31
CA SER A 47 -6.36 -28.92 3.56
C SER A 47 -5.04 -28.33 3.07
N PHE A 48 -5.04 -27.67 1.92
CA PHE A 48 -3.84 -26.99 1.42
C PHE A 48 -3.80 -25.54 1.89
N ASN A 49 -2.60 -25.06 2.19
CA ASN A 49 -2.36 -23.66 2.48
C ASN A 49 -2.55 -22.86 1.19
N THR A 50 -3.61 -22.07 1.12
CA THR A 50 -3.94 -21.27 -0.06
C THR A 50 -3.28 -19.91 -0.09
N ASP A 51 -2.59 -19.50 0.97
CA ASP A 51 -1.88 -18.22 1.03
C ASP A 51 -0.59 -18.25 0.20
N ILE A 52 -0.01 -19.44 0.02
CA ILE A 52 1.18 -19.69 -0.80
C ILE A 52 0.81 -19.94 -2.27
N ILE A 53 -0.47 -20.25 -2.56
CA ILE A 53 -0.99 -20.37 -3.91
C ILE A 53 -1.20 -18.94 -4.45
N LYS A 54 -0.13 -18.39 -5.04
CA LYS A 54 -0.07 -17.01 -5.55
C LYS A 54 -0.80 -16.82 -6.88
N GLU A 55 -1.09 -17.91 -7.59
CA GLU A 55 -1.58 -17.90 -8.97
C GLU A 55 -2.74 -18.88 -9.16
N ILE A 56 -3.66 -18.53 -10.07
CA ILE A 56 -4.75 -19.43 -10.48
C ILE A 56 -4.11 -20.52 -11.31
N ILE A 57 -4.11 -21.74 -10.77
CA ILE A 57 -3.66 -22.91 -11.53
C ILE A 57 -4.66 -23.14 -12.66
N THR A 58 -4.16 -23.09 -13.89
CA THR A 58 -4.96 -23.39 -15.08
C THR A 58 -5.46 -24.83 -15.03
N LYS A 59 -6.57 -25.14 -15.70
CA LYS A 59 -7.02 -26.54 -15.84
C LYS A 59 -5.93 -27.44 -16.40
N LYS A 60 -5.11 -26.88 -17.30
CA LYS A 60 -3.92 -27.53 -17.88
C LYS A 60 -2.83 -27.80 -16.83
N GLU A 61 -2.48 -26.84 -15.97
CA GLU A 61 -1.57 -27.10 -14.84
C GLU A 61 -2.20 -28.03 -13.79
N ILE A 62 -3.51 -27.97 -13.55
CA ILE A 62 -4.24 -28.93 -12.71
C ILE A 62 -4.14 -30.36 -13.29
N ASP A 63 -4.05 -30.48 -14.60
CA ASP A 63 -3.91 -31.76 -15.31
C ASP A 63 -2.43 -32.21 -15.42
N ASP A 64 -1.48 -31.28 -15.55
CA ASP A 64 -0.06 -31.55 -15.78
C ASP A 64 0.80 -31.57 -14.50
N SER A 65 0.37 -30.91 -13.41
CA SER A 65 1.22 -30.63 -12.23
C SER A 65 0.74 -31.25 -10.92
N PHE A 66 -0.39 -31.96 -10.91
CA PHE A 66 -0.95 -32.53 -9.67
C PHE A 66 -0.81 -34.04 -9.58
N LEU A 67 -0.36 -34.50 -8.41
CA LEU A 67 -0.60 -35.87 -7.98
C LEU A 67 -2.12 -36.10 -7.97
N ASN A 68 -2.61 -36.92 -8.90
CA ASN A 68 -4.05 -37.21 -9.09
C ASN A 68 -4.77 -37.53 -7.77
N SER A 69 -4.07 -38.19 -6.83
CA SER A 69 -4.56 -38.54 -5.49
C SER A 69 -4.92 -37.35 -4.58
N TYR A 70 -4.43 -36.14 -4.85
CA TYR A 70 -4.64 -34.93 -4.04
C TYR A 70 -5.42 -33.82 -4.76
N LYS A 71 -5.66 -34.00 -6.05
CA LYS A 71 -6.27 -33.02 -6.96
C LYS A 71 -7.61 -32.47 -6.44
N SER A 72 -8.54 -33.34 -6.03
CA SER A 72 -9.84 -32.91 -5.50
C SER A 72 -9.71 -32.09 -4.21
N ILE A 73 -8.86 -32.51 -3.27
CA ILE A 73 -8.63 -31.82 -2.00
C ILE A 73 -8.01 -30.43 -2.23
N TYR A 74 -7.11 -30.33 -3.21
CA TYR A 74 -6.51 -29.08 -3.63
C TYR A 74 -7.55 -28.11 -4.23
N ILE A 75 -8.38 -28.60 -5.15
CA ILE A 75 -9.50 -27.84 -5.73
C ILE A 75 -10.48 -27.40 -4.64
N ASP A 76 -10.87 -28.29 -3.73
CA ASP A 76 -11.76 -27.97 -2.60
C ASP A 76 -11.16 -26.93 -1.66
N SER A 77 -9.84 -26.97 -1.43
CA SER A 77 -9.13 -25.98 -0.61
C SER A 77 -9.15 -24.61 -1.29
N ILE A 78 -8.97 -24.55 -2.61
CA ILE A 78 -9.08 -23.31 -3.39
C ILE A 78 -10.50 -22.76 -3.32
N ASN A 79 -11.51 -23.60 -3.58
CA ASN A 79 -12.92 -23.19 -3.66
C ASN A 79 -13.48 -22.62 -2.33
N ARG A 80 -12.86 -22.97 -1.20
CA ARG A 80 -13.21 -22.43 0.14
C ARG A 80 -12.56 -21.08 0.45
N LYS A 81 -11.66 -20.57 -0.41
CA LYS A 81 -11.06 -19.24 -0.24
C LYS A 81 -12.14 -18.20 -0.49
N ASN A 82 -12.21 -17.16 0.34
CA ASN A 82 -13.16 -16.04 0.15
C ASN A 82 -12.48 -14.77 -0.39
N ASN A 83 -11.16 -14.80 -0.58
CA ASN A 83 -10.33 -13.67 -1.03
C ASN A 83 -9.56 -14.08 -2.28
N TYR A 84 -10.21 -14.03 -3.43
CA TYR A 84 -9.55 -14.32 -4.71
C TYR A 84 -8.97 -13.05 -5.33
N HIS A 85 -7.71 -13.15 -5.77
CA HIS A 85 -7.00 -12.13 -6.52
C HIS A 85 -6.76 -12.67 -7.94
N LEU A 86 -7.43 -12.11 -8.94
CA LEU A 86 -7.13 -12.44 -10.34
C LEU A 86 -5.93 -11.62 -10.81
N PHE A 87 -4.90 -12.29 -11.31
CA PHE A 87 -3.77 -11.64 -11.95
C PHE A 87 -3.78 -11.95 -13.45
N ALA A 88 -3.88 -10.92 -14.27
CA ALA A 88 -3.80 -11.05 -15.72
C ALA A 88 -2.46 -10.45 -16.19
N SER A 89 -1.51 -11.25 -16.65
CA SER A 89 -0.19 -10.78 -17.09
C SER A 89 0.34 -11.50 -18.31
N TYR A 90 1.30 -10.88 -19.00
CA TYR A 90 2.04 -11.47 -20.12
C TYR A 90 3.53 -11.57 -19.76
N GLY A 91 4.15 -12.75 -19.93
CA GLY A 91 5.59 -13.00 -19.70
C GLY A 91 6.00 -14.47 -19.91
N ASN A 92 7.29 -14.70 -20.22
CA ASN A 92 7.97 -15.92 -20.72
C ASN A 92 7.79 -17.25 -19.94
N SER A 93 6.88 -17.33 -18.99
CA SER A 93 6.60 -18.57 -18.26
C SER A 93 5.12 -18.92 -18.14
N THR A 94 4.20 -18.20 -18.81
CA THR A 94 2.78 -18.60 -18.74
C THR A 94 2.00 -18.22 -20.01
N ASP A 95 1.75 -19.22 -20.85
CA ASP A 95 0.69 -19.20 -21.86
C ASP A 95 -0.67 -19.36 -21.16
N TYR A 96 -1.27 -18.26 -20.66
CA TYR A 96 -2.60 -18.33 -20.07
C TYR A 96 -3.69 -18.36 -21.14
N TYR A 97 -4.42 -19.48 -21.23
CA TYR A 97 -5.80 -19.53 -21.67
C TYR A 97 -6.70 -19.20 -20.48
N ILE A 98 -7.27 -18.01 -20.45
CA ILE A 98 -8.39 -17.73 -19.54
C ILE A 98 -9.62 -18.37 -20.18
N GLU A 99 -10.20 -19.41 -19.58
CA GLU A 99 -11.58 -19.80 -19.92
C GLU A 99 -12.52 -18.67 -19.44
N LEU A 100 -12.67 -17.63 -20.27
CA LEU A 100 -13.42 -16.40 -20.03
C LEU A 100 -14.93 -16.60 -19.92
N ASN A 101 -15.41 -17.84 -19.98
CA ASN A 101 -16.84 -18.15 -20.04
C ASN A 101 -17.61 -17.79 -18.77
N LYS A 102 -16.93 -17.60 -17.62
CA LYS A 102 -17.42 -16.85 -16.45
C LYS A 102 -16.21 -16.32 -15.72
N LEU A 103 -16.07 -15.01 -15.46
CA LEU A 103 -15.38 -14.59 -14.24
C LEU A 103 -16.25 -15.13 -13.10
N PRO A 104 -15.83 -16.13 -12.29
CA PRO A 104 -16.61 -16.47 -11.10
C PRO A 104 -16.93 -15.19 -10.33
N LEU A 105 -18.20 -15.04 -9.95
CA LEU A 105 -18.76 -13.94 -9.15
C LEU A 105 -18.12 -13.78 -7.75
N ILE A 106 -16.96 -14.40 -7.52
CA ILE A 106 -16.31 -14.65 -6.23
C ILE A 106 -15.00 -13.84 -6.08
N TYR A 107 -14.55 -13.09 -7.09
CA TYR A 107 -13.30 -12.31 -7.00
C TYR A 107 -13.48 -11.00 -6.24
N ASN A 108 -12.63 -10.77 -5.23
CA ASN A 108 -12.60 -9.50 -4.50
C ASN A 108 -11.67 -8.48 -5.17
N SER A 109 -10.67 -8.95 -5.94
CA SER A 109 -9.80 -8.02 -6.66
C SER A 109 -9.23 -8.55 -7.96
N ILE A 110 -8.93 -7.64 -8.88
CA ILE A 110 -8.26 -7.92 -10.16
C ILE A 110 -7.02 -7.03 -10.29
N ARG A 111 -5.90 -7.57 -10.79
CA ARG A 111 -4.72 -6.81 -11.21
C ARG A 111 -4.41 -7.10 -12.67
N ILE A 112 -4.30 -6.04 -13.48
CA ILE A 112 -4.07 -6.14 -14.93
C ILE A 112 -2.63 -5.74 -15.27
N SER A 113 -1.91 -6.60 -15.96
CA SER A 113 -0.55 -6.39 -16.48
C SER A 113 -0.41 -6.90 -17.92
N LEU A 114 -1.52 -7.07 -18.64
CA LEU A 114 -1.54 -7.43 -20.06
C LEU A 114 -1.31 -6.18 -20.93
N PRO A 115 -0.55 -6.24 -22.03
CA PRO A 115 -0.49 -5.16 -23.02
C PRO A 115 -1.88 -4.86 -23.62
N GLN A 116 -2.11 -3.62 -24.07
CA GLN A 116 -3.38 -3.25 -24.71
C GLN A 116 -3.60 -3.98 -26.04
N GLU A 117 -2.53 -4.33 -26.74
CA GLU A 117 -2.57 -5.08 -28.00
C GLU A 117 -2.88 -6.57 -27.81
N HIS A 118 -2.96 -7.05 -26.56
CA HIS A 118 -3.19 -8.45 -26.26
C HIS A 118 -4.63 -8.88 -26.64
N SER A 119 -4.78 -10.05 -27.26
CA SER A 119 -6.07 -10.59 -27.72
C SER A 119 -7.18 -10.59 -26.67
N TYR A 120 -6.87 -11.00 -25.44
CA TYR A 120 -7.81 -11.03 -24.31
C TYR A 120 -8.05 -9.68 -23.61
N PHE A 121 -7.35 -8.60 -23.98
CA PHE A 121 -7.49 -7.30 -23.32
C PHE A 121 -8.95 -6.83 -23.36
N GLU A 122 -9.52 -6.78 -24.56
CA GLU A 122 -10.89 -6.33 -24.79
C GLU A 122 -11.92 -7.20 -24.05
N GLU A 123 -11.68 -8.52 -24.01
CA GLU A 123 -12.59 -9.46 -23.35
C GLU A 123 -12.60 -9.28 -21.82
N ILE A 124 -11.42 -9.17 -21.20
CA ILE A 124 -11.29 -8.96 -19.75
C ILE A 124 -11.97 -7.65 -19.36
N TYR A 125 -11.72 -6.56 -20.09
CA TYR A 125 -12.30 -5.26 -19.75
C TYR A 125 -13.82 -5.21 -19.93
N ARG A 126 -14.40 -5.99 -20.85
CA ARG A 126 -15.85 -6.16 -20.96
C ARG A 126 -16.46 -6.89 -19.77
N LEU A 127 -15.71 -7.79 -19.13
CA LEU A 127 -16.18 -8.56 -17.99
C LEU A 127 -16.02 -7.83 -16.64
N ILE A 128 -15.08 -6.89 -16.52
CA ILE A 128 -14.86 -6.11 -15.29
C ILE A 128 -16.15 -5.47 -14.75
N PRO A 129 -16.95 -4.72 -15.54
CA PRO A 129 -18.19 -4.12 -15.03
C PRO A 129 -19.24 -5.15 -14.57
N LEU A 130 -19.16 -6.39 -15.03
CA LEU A 130 -20.08 -7.48 -14.63
C LEU A 130 -19.62 -8.22 -13.36
N SER A 131 -18.47 -7.85 -12.80
CA SER A 131 -17.89 -8.49 -11.62
C SER A 131 -18.28 -7.78 -10.31
N ASN A 132 -18.17 -8.51 -9.20
CA ASN A 132 -18.39 -7.99 -7.84
C ASN A 132 -17.08 -7.52 -7.15
N ILE A 133 -16.06 -7.18 -7.94
CA ILE A 133 -14.75 -6.85 -7.38
C ILE A 133 -14.83 -5.55 -6.58
N THR A 134 -14.10 -5.51 -5.47
CA THR A 134 -13.96 -4.31 -4.65
C THR A 134 -12.65 -3.57 -4.95
N THR A 135 -11.67 -4.26 -5.54
CA THR A 135 -10.35 -3.67 -5.86
C THR A 135 -9.89 -3.95 -7.29
N LEU A 136 -9.51 -2.90 -8.02
CA LEU A 136 -8.95 -3.00 -9.37
C LEU A 136 -7.56 -2.34 -9.41
N LYS A 137 -6.52 -3.12 -9.69
CA LYS A 137 -5.14 -2.64 -9.72
C LYS A 137 -4.62 -2.58 -11.15
N LYS A 138 -3.85 -1.53 -11.43
CA LYS A 138 -3.23 -1.27 -12.74
C LYS A 138 -4.27 -1.19 -13.88
N CYS A 139 -5.42 -0.56 -13.62
CA CYS A 139 -6.39 -0.22 -14.66
C CYS A 139 -5.70 0.62 -15.75
N GLN A 140 -5.89 0.25 -17.02
CA GLN A 140 -5.21 0.87 -18.15
C GLN A 140 -6.09 1.83 -18.94
N THR A 141 -7.41 1.72 -18.81
CA THR A 141 -8.38 2.54 -19.54
C THR A 141 -9.70 2.63 -18.78
N LEU A 142 -10.39 3.74 -18.92
CA LEU A 142 -11.75 4.00 -18.45
C LEU A 142 -12.79 3.90 -19.57
N ARG A 143 -12.41 3.40 -20.75
CA ARG A 143 -13.33 3.11 -21.86
C ARG A 143 -14.49 2.19 -21.45
N TYR A 144 -14.23 1.32 -20.47
CA TYR A 144 -15.20 0.38 -19.91
C TYR A 144 -15.68 0.89 -18.55
N ARG A 145 -16.97 0.71 -18.27
CA ARG A 145 -17.52 1.06 -16.96
C ARG A 145 -16.78 0.29 -15.87
N LEU A 146 -16.53 0.98 -14.76
CA LEU A 146 -16.02 0.35 -13.55
C LEU A 146 -17.19 -0.34 -12.80
N PRO A 147 -16.93 -1.42 -12.05
CA PRO A 147 -17.95 -2.09 -11.27
C PRO A 147 -18.43 -1.22 -10.10
N GLU A 148 -19.72 -1.25 -9.79
CA GLU A 148 -20.37 -0.38 -8.79
C GLU A 148 -19.90 -0.65 -7.34
N ASN A 149 -19.46 -1.88 -7.06
CA ASN A 149 -18.95 -2.30 -5.75
C ASN A 149 -17.47 -1.94 -5.52
N LEU A 150 -16.83 -1.28 -6.49
CA LEU A 150 -15.41 -0.96 -6.43
C LEU A 150 -15.14 0.11 -5.36
N THR A 151 -14.33 -0.25 -4.36
CA THR A 151 -13.89 0.63 -3.27
C THR A 151 -12.46 1.11 -3.45
N SER A 152 -11.65 0.45 -4.29
CA SER A 152 -10.25 0.79 -4.52
C SER A 152 -9.83 0.61 -5.97
N ILE A 153 -9.21 1.65 -6.55
CA ILE A 153 -8.64 1.59 -7.90
C ILE A 153 -7.22 2.15 -7.94
N SER A 154 -6.35 1.48 -8.70
CA SER A 154 -5.05 2.03 -9.10
C SER A 154 -4.86 1.91 -10.60
N PHE A 155 -4.16 2.88 -11.18
CA PHE A 155 -3.93 2.92 -12.62
C PHE A 155 -2.55 2.40 -13.04
N PHE A 156 -2.43 2.00 -14.30
CA PHE A 156 -1.19 1.55 -14.92
C PHE A 156 -0.28 2.74 -15.25
N GLN A 157 1.03 2.48 -15.36
CA GLN A 157 2.04 3.54 -15.50
C GLN A 157 1.81 4.49 -16.70
N LYS A 158 1.22 3.98 -17.80
CA LYS A 158 0.92 4.76 -19.01
C LYS A 158 -0.47 5.42 -19.02
N PHE A 159 -1.26 5.29 -17.95
CA PHE A 159 -2.60 5.87 -17.90
C PHE A 159 -2.55 7.41 -17.88
N ASN A 160 -3.28 8.06 -18.80
CA ASN A 160 -3.40 9.52 -18.87
C ASN A 160 -4.76 9.98 -19.46
N GLU A 161 -5.79 9.15 -19.35
CA GLU A 161 -7.13 9.50 -19.84
C GLU A 161 -7.79 10.53 -18.90
N PRO A 162 -8.59 11.49 -19.41
CA PRO A 162 -9.29 12.45 -18.57
C PRO A 162 -10.36 11.76 -17.73
N LEU A 163 -10.49 12.20 -16.47
CA LEU A 163 -11.59 11.78 -15.60
C LEU A 163 -12.83 12.62 -15.93
N LEU A 164 -13.93 11.97 -16.30
CA LEU A 164 -15.21 12.65 -16.53
C LEU A 164 -16.18 12.35 -15.38
N PRO A 165 -17.16 13.23 -15.11
CA PRO A 165 -18.20 12.97 -14.13
C PRO A 165 -18.87 11.59 -14.37
N GLY A 166 -18.98 10.79 -13.31
CA GLY A 166 -19.58 9.45 -13.37
C GLY A 166 -18.65 8.31 -13.81
N TYR A 167 -17.39 8.57 -14.17
CA TYR A 167 -16.44 7.51 -14.49
C TYR A 167 -15.96 6.75 -13.25
N LEU A 168 -15.83 7.45 -12.12
CA LEU A 168 -15.45 6.86 -10.84
C LEU A 168 -16.73 6.40 -10.11
N PRO A 169 -16.77 5.16 -9.59
CA PRO A 169 -17.93 4.64 -8.89
C PRO A 169 -18.17 5.39 -7.57
N ALA A 170 -19.43 5.54 -7.19
CA ALA A 170 -19.82 6.34 -6.01
C ALA A 170 -19.27 5.80 -4.68
N ASN A 171 -19.01 4.49 -4.61
CA ASN A 171 -18.49 3.80 -3.42
C ASN A 171 -16.96 3.81 -3.30
N LEU A 172 -16.26 4.50 -4.21
CA LEU A 172 -14.80 4.48 -4.25
C LEU A 172 -14.19 5.24 -3.06
N LYS A 173 -13.39 4.53 -2.26
CA LYS A 173 -12.67 5.06 -1.09
C LYS A 173 -11.21 5.36 -1.37
N ILE A 174 -10.58 4.61 -2.28
CA ILE A 174 -9.15 4.70 -2.58
C ILE A 174 -8.94 4.91 -4.09
N LEU A 175 -8.28 6.01 -4.43
CA LEU A 175 -7.90 6.36 -5.80
C LEU A 175 -6.39 6.59 -5.88
N SER A 176 -5.70 5.79 -6.69
CA SER A 176 -4.24 5.83 -6.77
C SER A 176 -3.71 5.99 -8.19
N PHE A 177 -3.05 7.13 -8.43
CA PHE A 177 -2.24 7.43 -9.62
C PHE A 177 -0.75 7.23 -9.36
N LYS A 178 -0.39 6.35 -8.40
CA LYS A 178 1.00 6.04 -8.08
C LYS A 178 1.73 5.44 -9.29
N TYR A 179 2.94 5.93 -9.57
CA TYR A 179 3.80 5.54 -10.70
C TYR A 179 3.14 5.71 -12.08
N THR A 180 2.18 6.63 -12.20
CA THR A 180 1.51 6.92 -13.48
C THR A 180 2.00 8.22 -14.10
N ILE A 181 1.84 8.34 -15.41
CA ILE A 181 2.08 9.59 -16.16
C ILE A 181 0.85 10.52 -16.16
N PHE A 182 -0.16 10.23 -15.33
CA PHE A 182 -1.43 10.95 -15.32
C PHE A 182 -1.23 12.45 -15.02
N ASN A 183 -1.64 13.30 -15.96
CA ASN A 183 -1.47 14.75 -15.90
C ASN A 183 -2.73 15.51 -16.40
N GLN A 184 -3.91 14.92 -16.26
CA GLN A 184 -5.18 15.54 -16.64
C GLN A 184 -5.75 16.36 -15.47
N PRO A 185 -6.42 17.50 -15.73
CA PRO A 185 -6.99 18.32 -14.67
C PRO A 185 -8.11 17.58 -13.93
N ILE A 186 -8.13 17.69 -12.60
CA ILE A 186 -9.23 17.21 -11.75
C ILE A 186 -10.06 18.42 -11.32
N LYS A 187 -11.30 18.47 -11.77
CA LYS A 187 -12.29 19.53 -11.48
C LYS A 187 -13.21 19.12 -10.33
N VAL A 188 -13.87 20.11 -9.75
CA VAL A 188 -14.92 19.92 -8.73
C VAL A 188 -15.98 18.93 -9.21
N GLY A 189 -16.38 18.01 -8.33
CA GLY A 189 -17.41 17.00 -8.61
C GLY A 189 -16.94 15.76 -9.38
N ILE A 190 -15.66 15.67 -9.77
CA ILE A 190 -15.10 14.46 -10.40
C ILE A 190 -14.78 13.38 -9.36
N LEU A 191 -14.22 13.78 -8.22
CA LEU A 191 -13.87 12.85 -7.14
C LEU A 191 -15.12 12.46 -6.35
N PRO A 192 -15.33 11.18 -6.00
CA PRO A 192 -16.45 10.75 -5.16
C PRO A 192 -16.41 11.41 -3.78
N ASN A 193 -17.58 11.81 -3.27
CA ASN A 193 -17.71 12.54 -2.00
C ASN A 193 -17.29 11.74 -0.76
N ILE A 194 -17.13 10.42 -0.87
CA ILE A 194 -16.69 9.55 0.22
C ILE A 194 -15.23 9.09 0.07
N LEU A 195 -14.49 9.66 -0.89
CA LEU A 195 -13.10 9.27 -1.13
C LEU A 195 -12.25 9.57 0.11
N GLU A 196 -11.59 8.55 0.65
CA GLU A 196 -10.79 8.63 1.88
C GLU A 196 -9.30 8.79 1.57
N LYS A 197 -8.83 8.27 0.43
CA LYS A 197 -7.43 8.26 0.05
C LYS A 197 -7.20 8.59 -1.42
N LEU A 198 -6.32 9.56 -1.66
CA LEU A 198 -5.88 10.00 -2.98
C LEU A 198 -4.36 10.02 -3.07
N ILE A 199 -3.81 9.41 -4.12
CA ILE A 199 -2.38 9.47 -4.44
C ILE A 199 -2.21 10.08 -5.84
N LEU A 200 -1.58 11.25 -5.89
CA LEU A 200 -1.17 11.96 -7.10
C LEU A 200 0.37 12.04 -7.11
N ASP A 201 1.00 11.22 -7.95
CA ASP A 201 2.46 11.07 -8.03
C ASP A 201 3.11 12.15 -8.92
N ARG A 202 4.43 12.05 -9.14
CA ARG A 202 5.26 13.01 -9.91
C ARG A 202 4.77 13.30 -11.35
N GLY A 203 3.97 12.40 -11.93
CA GLY A 203 3.36 12.61 -13.25
C GLY A 203 2.33 13.74 -13.27
N PHE A 204 1.69 14.02 -12.13
CA PHE A 204 0.61 15.00 -12.03
C PHE A 204 1.16 16.40 -11.78
N ARG A 205 1.04 17.27 -12.78
CA ARG A 205 1.55 18.65 -12.79
C ARG A 205 0.44 19.70 -12.83
N GLN A 206 -0.80 19.31 -12.58
CA GLN A 206 -1.95 20.22 -12.56
C GLN A 206 -2.16 20.81 -11.16
N PRO A 207 -2.69 22.04 -11.05
CA PRO A 207 -3.08 22.61 -9.77
C PRO A 207 -4.31 21.87 -9.19
N LEU A 208 -4.39 21.84 -7.86
CA LEU A 208 -5.60 21.45 -7.14
C LEU A 208 -6.28 22.72 -6.62
N GLU A 209 -7.38 23.13 -7.26
CA GLU A 209 -8.15 24.29 -6.83
C GLU A 209 -9.03 23.97 -5.59
N PRO A 210 -9.42 25.00 -4.80
CA PRO A 210 -10.33 24.83 -3.68
C PRO A 210 -11.62 24.12 -4.08
N GLY A 211 -12.07 23.19 -3.24
CA GLY A 211 -13.28 22.39 -3.46
C GLY A 211 -13.13 21.18 -4.40
N VAL A 212 -11.95 20.96 -5.00
CA VAL A 212 -11.69 19.74 -5.78
C VAL A 212 -11.58 18.50 -4.90
N LEU A 213 -10.91 18.62 -3.76
CA LEU A 213 -10.73 17.52 -2.81
C LEU A 213 -11.98 17.36 -1.93
N PRO A 214 -12.54 16.14 -1.79
CA PRO A 214 -13.71 15.93 -0.96
C PRO A 214 -13.38 16.04 0.53
N THR A 215 -14.35 16.48 1.34
CA THR A 215 -14.18 16.68 2.79
C THR A 215 -13.97 15.38 3.58
N SER A 216 -14.28 14.23 2.97
CA SER A 216 -14.02 12.88 3.50
C SER A 216 -12.56 12.45 3.41
N LEU A 217 -11.73 13.18 2.66
CA LEU A 217 -10.37 12.76 2.37
C LEU A 217 -9.48 12.84 3.62
N LYS A 218 -8.87 11.71 3.98
CA LYS A 218 -8.01 11.55 5.14
C LYS A 218 -6.54 11.42 4.77
N TYR A 219 -6.25 10.89 3.58
CA TYR A 219 -4.90 10.64 3.10
C TYR A 219 -4.68 11.26 1.72
N LEU A 220 -3.69 12.14 1.63
CA LEU A 220 -3.28 12.76 0.37
C LEU A 220 -1.77 12.60 0.17
N THR A 221 -1.37 12.12 -1.00
CA THR A 221 -0.02 12.31 -1.53
C THR A 221 -0.10 13.20 -2.77
N TYR A 222 0.72 14.25 -2.80
CA TYR A 222 0.74 15.25 -3.87
C TYR A 222 2.17 15.70 -4.17
N HIS A 223 2.62 15.47 -5.40
CA HIS A 223 3.93 15.92 -5.90
C HIS A 223 3.85 17.18 -6.78
N GLY A 224 2.68 17.84 -6.83
CA GLY A 224 2.45 18.95 -7.75
C GLY A 224 3.24 20.22 -7.42
N ILE A 225 3.40 21.07 -8.43
CA ILE A 225 4.25 22.25 -8.40
C ILE A 225 3.64 23.36 -7.54
N PHE A 226 2.33 23.57 -7.66
CA PHE A 226 1.58 24.63 -7.01
C PHE A 226 0.52 24.07 -6.07
N PHE A 227 0.41 24.68 -4.90
CA PHE A 227 -0.48 24.25 -3.86
C PHE A 227 -1.02 25.48 -3.10
N LYS A 228 -2.34 25.52 -2.93
CA LYS A 228 -3.04 26.50 -2.09
C LYS A 228 -3.56 25.77 -0.85
N VAL A 229 -3.35 26.32 0.35
CA VAL A 229 -3.79 25.67 1.60
C VAL A 229 -5.30 25.50 1.66
N GLU A 230 -6.06 26.45 1.10
CA GLU A 230 -7.53 26.39 0.98
C GLU A 230 -8.04 25.16 0.20
N SER A 231 -7.17 24.50 -0.57
CA SER A 231 -7.52 23.27 -1.27
C SER A 231 -7.51 22.04 -0.36
N LEU A 232 -6.92 22.11 0.84
CA LEU A 232 -6.91 20.99 1.77
C LEU A 232 -8.26 20.82 2.46
N PRO A 233 -8.77 19.58 2.54
CA PRO A 233 -9.94 19.30 3.34
C PRO A 233 -9.60 19.39 4.84
N PRO A 234 -10.53 19.86 5.68
CA PRO A 234 -10.29 20.10 7.10
C PRO A 234 -10.07 18.82 7.93
N ASN A 235 -10.49 17.65 7.41
CA ASN A 235 -10.37 16.36 8.09
C ASN A 235 -9.12 15.57 7.66
N LEU A 236 -8.16 16.21 6.99
CA LEU A 236 -6.99 15.53 6.47
C LEU A 236 -6.09 15.08 7.63
N GLU A 237 -5.80 13.78 7.69
CA GLU A 237 -5.03 13.15 8.77
C GLU A 237 -3.57 12.94 8.36
N VAL A 238 -3.36 12.59 7.08
CA VAL A 238 -2.04 12.35 6.49
C VAL A 238 -1.90 13.16 5.22
N PHE A 239 -0.88 14.03 5.19
CA PHE A 239 -0.52 14.78 4.00
C PHE A 239 0.93 14.59 3.64
N LYS A 240 1.18 14.12 2.42
CA LYS A 240 2.52 13.99 1.87
C LYS A 240 2.69 14.91 0.66
N TYR A 241 3.30 16.06 0.89
CA TYR A 241 3.60 17.06 -0.11
C TYR A 241 5.08 17.05 -0.46
N TYR A 242 5.38 16.93 -1.75
CA TYR A 242 6.76 16.90 -2.28
C TYR A 242 7.04 18.02 -3.27
N GLY A 243 6.15 19.03 -3.32
CA GLY A 243 6.35 20.23 -4.14
C GLY A 243 7.14 21.31 -3.41
N ARG A 244 7.09 22.54 -3.91
CA ARG A 244 7.88 23.68 -3.38
C ARG A 244 7.04 24.92 -3.08
N SER A 245 5.72 24.78 -2.96
CA SER A 245 4.85 25.92 -2.68
C SER A 245 5.14 26.52 -1.31
N LEU A 246 5.16 27.85 -1.23
CA LEU A 246 5.31 28.59 0.01
C LEU A 246 3.95 28.77 0.68
N LEU A 247 3.96 28.76 2.01
CA LEU A 247 2.81 29.18 2.82
C LEU A 247 2.84 30.68 3.01
N LYS A 248 1.66 31.30 2.99
CA LYS A 248 1.46 32.69 3.41
C LYS A 248 1.36 32.76 4.94
N GLU A 249 1.55 33.96 5.49
CA GLU A 249 1.57 34.20 6.95
C GLU A 249 0.30 33.72 7.68
N ASN A 250 -0.86 33.80 7.03
CA ASN A 250 -2.15 33.39 7.59
C ASN A 250 -2.62 31.99 7.14
N ASP A 251 -1.76 31.23 6.46
CA ASP A 251 -2.13 29.89 6.01
C ASP A 251 -2.15 28.91 7.17
N VAL A 252 -3.31 28.30 7.42
CA VAL A 252 -3.52 27.33 8.50
C VAL A 252 -3.69 25.93 7.92
N LEU A 253 -2.74 25.05 8.22
CA LEU A 253 -2.82 23.64 7.85
C LEU A 253 -3.92 22.92 8.66
N PRO A 254 -4.52 21.83 8.17
CA PRO A 254 -5.53 21.08 8.91
C PRO A 254 -5.01 20.59 10.28
N MET A 255 -5.70 20.96 11.36
CA MET A 255 -5.33 20.63 12.74
C MET A 255 -5.48 19.14 13.09
N THR A 256 -6.10 18.37 12.20
CA THR A 256 -6.25 16.91 12.26
C THR A 256 -5.00 16.16 11.82
N LEU A 257 -4.01 16.83 11.24
CA LEU A 257 -2.80 16.19 10.73
C LEU A 257 -2.01 15.51 11.86
N HIS A 258 -1.75 14.22 11.69
CA HIS A 258 -0.84 13.46 12.55
C HIS A 258 0.43 13.00 11.80
N THR A 259 0.42 13.05 10.46
CA THR A 259 1.59 12.75 9.63
C THR A 259 1.72 13.76 8.50
N LEU A 260 2.88 14.40 8.40
CA LEU A 260 3.17 15.41 7.39
C LEU A 260 4.51 15.12 6.70
N THR A 261 4.51 15.17 5.37
CA THR A 261 5.71 15.38 4.57
C THR A 261 5.57 16.73 3.89
N ALA A 262 6.53 17.64 4.06
CA ALA A 262 6.43 19.01 3.53
C ALA A 262 7.82 19.67 3.38
N PRO A 263 7.93 20.76 2.61
CA PRO A 263 9.13 21.59 2.58
C PRO A 263 9.51 22.13 3.96
N SER A 264 10.82 22.24 4.22
CA SER A 264 11.39 22.90 5.41
C SER A 264 10.84 24.32 5.62
N SER A 265 10.52 25.04 4.55
CA SER A 265 9.95 26.39 4.60
C SER A 265 8.59 26.48 5.31
N TRP A 266 7.92 25.35 5.58
CA TRP A 266 6.64 25.31 6.30
C TRP A 266 6.79 25.23 7.81
N LEU A 267 8.01 25.12 8.34
CA LEU A 267 8.29 25.00 9.77
C LEU A 267 7.51 26.02 10.66
N PRO A 268 7.44 27.31 10.32
CA PRO A 268 6.65 28.27 11.10
C PRO A 268 5.18 27.88 11.27
N ALA A 269 4.54 27.37 10.21
CA ALA A 269 3.14 26.92 10.28
C ALA A 269 3.01 25.58 11.03
N ILE A 270 3.97 24.68 10.86
CA ILE A 270 3.99 23.35 11.47
C ILE A 270 4.02 23.41 13.00
N LYS A 271 4.69 24.41 13.58
CA LYS A 271 4.76 24.62 15.03
C LYS A 271 3.39 24.63 15.72
N SER A 272 2.36 25.07 15.00
CA SER A 272 1.01 25.22 15.53
C SER A 272 0.19 23.91 15.54
N LEU A 273 0.68 22.84 14.91
CA LEU A 273 -0.06 21.58 14.75
C LEU A 273 -0.05 20.74 16.04
N PRO A 274 -1.20 20.57 16.73
CA PRO A 274 -1.23 20.01 18.08
C PRO A 274 -1.12 18.47 18.11
N ASN A 275 -1.46 17.81 17.00
CA ASN A 275 -1.57 16.34 16.92
C ASN A 275 -0.49 15.71 16.04
N LEU A 276 0.48 16.50 15.58
CA LEU A 276 1.48 16.02 14.63
C LEU A 276 2.46 15.06 15.33
N LYS A 277 2.48 13.79 14.89
CA LYS A 277 3.31 12.72 15.48
C LYS A 277 4.52 12.36 14.63
N SER A 278 4.39 12.49 13.30
CA SER A 278 5.43 12.16 12.33
C SER A 278 5.59 13.30 11.32
N LEU A 279 6.83 13.76 11.16
CA LEU A 279 7.21 14.81 10.23
C LEU A 279 8.39 14.33 9.37
N SER A 280 8.28 14.53 8.07
CA SER A 280 9.37 14.37 7.11
C SER A 280 9.56 15.68 6.35
N LEU A 281 10.78 16.22 6.36
CA LEU A 281 11.09 17.46 5.64
C LEU A 281 11.71 17.15 4.28
N THR A 282 11.17 17.80 3.23
CA THR A 282 11.68 17.68 1.86
C THR A 282 12.52 18.89 1.51
N PHE A 283 13.61 18.68 0.78
CA PHE A 283 14.58 19.73 0.45
C PHE A 283 14.63 20.05 -1.05
N SER A 284 15.02 21.29 -1.36
CA SER A 284 15.48 21.62 -2.70
C SER A 284 16.92 21.10 -2.90
N HIS A 285 17.30 20.75 -4.14
CA HIS A 285 18.62 20.17 -4.43
C HIS A 285 19.80 21.15 -4.28
N TYR A 286 19.56 22.43 -4.00
CA TYR A 286 20.56 23.48 -4.20
C TYR A 286 21.04 24.20 -2.94
N ASP A 287 20.38 24.03 -1.79
CA ASP A 287 20.70 24.83 -0.61
C ASP A 287 21.18 23.99 0.59
N ASP A 288 22.22 24.52 1.25
CA ASP A 288 22.61 24.22 2.63
C ASP A 288 21.59 24.88 3.56
N GLU A 289 20.38 24.31 3.63
CA GLU A 289 19.29 24.87 4.42
C GLU A 289 19.56 24.71 5.92
N THR A 290 19.44 25.82 6.65
CA THR A 290 19.43 25.82 8.11
C THR A 290 18.02 25.50 8.62
N ILE A 291 17.91 24.54 9.52
CA ILE A 291 16.66 24.03 10.08
C ILE A 291 16.62 24.38 11.56
N ASP A 292 15.70 25.27 11.91
CA ASP A 292 15.43 25.63 13.30
C ASP A 292 14.46 24.63 13.93
N LEU A 293 14.99 23.77 14.79
CA LEU A 293 14.24 22.73 15.51
C LEU A 293 13.26 23.34 16.53
N GLY A 294 13.39 24.62 16.87
CA GLY A 294 12.46 25.36 17.74
C GLY A 294 11.06 25.57 17.14
N TYR A 295 10.88 25.25 15.86
CA TYR A 295 9.57 25.19 15.19
C TYR A 295 8.90 23.83 15.27
N LEU A 296 9.56 22.80 15.80
CA LEU A 296 8.96 21.48 15.91
C LEU A 296 7.93 21.45 17.04
N PRO A 297 6.70 20.95 16.80
CA PRO A 297 5.68 20.85 17.83
C PRO A 297 6.06 19.77 18.85
N SER A 298 5.70 20.01 20.12
CA SER A 298 6.00 19.08 21.23
C SER A 298 5.26 17.75 21.15
N SER A 299 4.27 17.61 20.27
CA SER A 299 3.58 16.35 19.99
C SER A 299 4.40 15.39 19.11
N LEU A 300 5.46 15.90 18.49
CA LEU A 300 6.23 15.16 17.49
C LEU A 300 7.05 14.04 18.14
N THR A 301 6.97 12.85 17.57
CA THR A 301 7.66 11.64 18.07
C THR A 301 8.61 11.01 17.05
N GLN A 302 8.37 11.27 15.76
CA GLN A 302 9.19 10.79 14.66
C GLN A 302 9.54 11.95 13.75
N LEU A 303 10.84 12.13 13.51
CA LEU A 303 11.39 13.15 12.64
C LEU A 303 12.34 12.50 11.63
N GLU A 304 12.07 12.73 10.35
CA GLU A 304 12.89 12.29 9.22
C GLU A 304 13.34 13.52 8.43
N ILE A 305 14.64 13.76 8.40
CA ILE A 305 15.23 14.89 7.70
C ILE A 305 16.41 14.38 6.90
N GLU A 306 16.35 14.54 5.57
CA GLU A 306 17.35 13.95 4.68
C GLU A 306 18.69 14.70 4.66
N LYS A 307 18.73 16.00 4.98
CA LYS A 307 19.94 16.84 4.99
C LYS A 307 19.70 18.20 5.66
N GLY A 308 20.77 18.95 5.92
CA GLY A 308 20.72 20.35 6.35
C GLY A 308 21.46 20.61 7.67
N ARG A 309 21.62 21.88 8.03
CA ARG A 309 22.24 22.29 9.29
C ARG A 309 21.19 22.50 10.37
N TYR A 310 21.27 21.79 11.48
CA TYR A 310 20.27 21.90 12.55
C TYR A 310 20.72 22.88 13.61
N ILE A 311 19.80 23.74 14.03
CA ILE A 311 19.98 24.70 15.12
C ILE A 311 18.82 24.60 16.10
N SER A 312 19.01 25.18 17.29
CA SER A 312 18.05 25.12 18.40
C SER A 312 17.88 23.71 18.99
N THR A 313 17.31 23.68 20.20
CA THR A 313 17.17 22.45 20.97
C THR A 313 16.07 21.55 20.38
N MET A 314 16.40 20.27 20.20
CA MET A 314 15.46 19.23 19.76
C MET A 314 14.39 19.00 20.83
N PRO A 315 13.10 18.89 20.48
CA PRO A 315 12.08 18.51 21.45
C PRO A 315 12.36 17.13 22.07
N PRO A 316 12.26 16.97 23.41
CA PRO A 316 12.52 15.68 24.08
C PRO A 316 11.45 14.62 23.78
N SER A 317 10.33 14.98 23.15
CA SER A 317 9.28 14.08 22.71
C SER A 317 9.70 13.15 21.56
N ILE A 318 10.78 13.48 20.84
CA ILE A 318 11.29 12.71 19.70
C ILE A 318 11.84 11.36 20.16
N LYS A 319 11.33 10.28 19.57
CA LYS A 319 11.74 8.90 19.84
C LYS A 319 12.43 8.24 18.66
N ARG A 320 12.15 8.69 17.43
CA ARG A 320 12.74 8.17 16.20
C ARG A 320 13.35 9.32 15.43
N LEU A 321 14.66 9.26 15.26
CA LEU A 321 15.44 10.33 14.65
C LEU A 321 16.50 9.75 13.71
N ASP A 322 16.65 10.35 12.54
CA ASP A 322 17.73 10.09 11.59
C ASP A 322 18.57 11.36 11.41
N LEU A 323 19.87 11.26 11.70
CA LEU A 323 20.87 12.34 11.64
C LEU A 323 21.99 12.05 10.63
N LEU A 324 21.90 11.01 9.80
CA LEU A 324 23.03 10.55 8.96
C LEU A 324 23.67 11.64 8.08
N HIS A 325 22.89 12.60 7.62
CA HIS A 325 23.30 13.60 6.64
C HIS A 325 23.10 15.03 7.15
N ALA A 326 23.02 15.18 8.48
CA ALA A 326 22.80 16.43 9.16
C ALA A 326 24.11 17.06 9.62
N GLU A 327 24.24 18.37 9.48
CA GLU A 327 25.27 19.15 10.17
C GLU A 327 24.70 19.72 11.46
N TYR A 328 25.30 19.45 12.61
CA TYR A 328 24.77 19.93 13.89
C TYR A 328 25.85 19.98 14.96
N ASP A 329 25.67 20.89 15.93
CA ASP A 329 26.37 20.84 17.19
C ASP A 329 25.54 20.00 18.17
N ILE A 330 26.13 18.90 18.65
CA ILE A 330 25.47 17.93 19.52
C ILE A 330 25.05 18.55 20.87
N ASP A 331 25.81 19.52 21.38
CA ASP A 331 25.52 20.20 22.65
C ASP A 331 24.49 21.32 22.48
N GLU A 332 24.35 21.85 21.26
CA GLU A 332 23.29 22.78 20.91
C GLU A 332 21.93 22.08 20.81
N ILE A 333 21.87 21.00 20.03
CA ILE A 333 20.60 20.31 19.75
C ILE A 333 20.15 19.41 20.91
N PHE A 334 21.08 18.92 21.75
CA PHE A 334 20.81 18.09 22.93
C PHE A 334 21.37 18.69 24.23
N LYS A 335 20.83 19.84 24.65
CA LYS A 335 21.27 20.55 25.88
C LYS A 335 21.23 19.69 27.15
N ASP A 336 20.15 18.93 27.34
CA ASP A 336 20.02 17.99 28.46
C ASP A 336 19.71 16.59 27.92
N ARG A 337 20.78 15.83 27.69
CA ARG A 337 20.72 14.49 27.10
C ARG A 337 19.90 13.50 27.92
N SER A 338 19.68 13.77 29.22
CA SER A 338 18.89 12.88 30.09
C SER A 338 17.39 12.88 29.77
N GLN A 339 16.90 13.89 29.03
CA GLN A 339 15.49 14.04 28.69
C GLN A 339 15.06 13.19 27.48
N TYR A 340 16.02 12.67 26.70
CA TYR A 340 15.73 11.99 25.44
C TYR A 340 15.66 10.47 25.63
N GLN A 341 14.59 9.86 25.10
CA GLN A 341 14.37 8.41 25.14
C GLN A 341 14.12 7.89 23.71
N PHE A 342 15.21 7.61 23.00
CA PHE A 342 15.13 7.13 21.62
C PHE A 342 14.78 5.65 21.55
N ASP A 343 13.71 5.34 20.82
CA ASP A 343 13.43 3.98 20.32
C ASP A 343 14.35 3.64 19.13
N TYR A 344 14.76 4.66 18.39
CA TYR A 344 15.62 4.56 17.21
C TYR A 344 16.40 5.85 16.99
N LEU A 345 17.72 5.72 16.84
CA LEU A 345 18.61 6.80 16.44
C LEU A 345 19.58 6.27 15.38
N LEU A 346 19.60 6.90 14.22
CA LEU A 346 20.60 6.66 13.19
C LEU A 346 21.52 7.87 13.10
N ASN A 347 22.82 7.67 13.25
CA ASN A 347 23.83 8.73 13.20
C ASN A 347 25.10 8.21 12.52
N MET A 348 25.76 9.05 11.71
CA MET A 348 27.11 8.79 11.23
C MET A 348 28.08 9.01 12.39
N LEU A 349 28.36 7.97 13.17
CA LEU A 349 29.64 7.90 13.86
C LEU A 349 30.67 7.45 12.82
N THR A 350 31.14 8.37 11.98
CA THR A 350 32.45 8.20 11.35
C THR A 350 33.50 8.41 12.44
N GLU A 351 34.28 7.35 12.65
CA GLU A 351 35.59 7.29 13.26
C GLU A 351 36.24 8.65 13.61
N ASP A 352 36.37 8.94 14.90
CA ASP A 352 37.52 9.68 15.41
C ASP A 352 38.14 8.87 16.55
N TYR A 353 39.11 8.03 16.16
CA TYR A 353 40.29 7.78 16.98
C TYR A 353 41.11 9.07 17.03
N ASN A 354 41.46 9.52 18.24
CA ASN A 354 42.65 10.31 18.64
C ASN A 354 42.35 11.57 19.48
N MET A 355 42.22 11.40 20.81
CA MET A 355 43.20 11.78 21.86
C MET A 355 42.51 11.94 23.21
#